data_AF-A0A2V9N884-F1
#
_entry.id   AF-A0A2V9N884-F1
#
_cell.length_a   1.000
_cell.length_b   1.000
_cell.length_c   1.000
_cell.angle_alpha   90.00
_cell.angle_beta   90.00
_cell.angle_gamma   90.00
#
_symmetry.space_group_name_H-M   'P 1'
#
loop_
_entity.id
_entity.type
_entity.pdbx_description
1 polymer ?
#
loop_
_entity_poly.entity_id
_entity_poly.type
_entity_poly.pdbx_seq_one_letter_code
_entity_poly.pdbx_strand_id
1 'polypeptide(L)'
;MFEEISPRQAPRSQWFYMFNFAAYSALFLLGSGIAWFCWSGNPLSVIRKIDSGIFVLCSLISGVFLLTAKSAHPRTNQERFWVLFNTGMIVPIILGVLSNVLR
;
A
#
# COMPACT_ATOMS: atom_id res chain seq x y z
N MET A 1 25.59 -24.22 -19.38
CA MET A 1 24.66 -23.14 -19.78
C MET A 1 24.28 -22.44 -18.49
N PHE A 2 24.88 -21.29 -18.18
CA PHE A 2 24.52 -20.54 -16.98
C PHE A 2 23.13 -19.94 -17.23
N GLU A 3 22.19 -20.18 -16.33
CA GLU A 3 20.96 -19.39 -16.26
C GLU A 3 21.38 -17.95 -15.95
N GLU A 4 21.47 -17.16 -17.01
CA GLU A 4 21.70 -15.74 -16.93
C GLU A 4 20.46 -15.15 -16.24
N ILE A 5 20.57 -14.95 -14.92
CA ILE A 5 19.56 -14.31 -14.11
C ILE A 5 19.31 -12.96 -14.78
N SER A 6 18.14 -12.82 -15.39
CA SER A 6 17.74 -11.62 -16.12
C SER A 6 18.10 -10.39 -15.26
N PRO A 7 18.88 -9.43 -15.78
CA PRO A 7 19.40 -8.35 -14.96
C PRO A 7 18.23 -7.60 -14.33
N ARG A 8 18.10 -7.70 -13.01
CA ARG A 8 17.04 -7.02 -12.26
C ARG A 8 17.10 -5.52 -12.59
N GLN A 9 15.94 -4.94 -12.93
CA GLN A 9 15.81 -3.52 -13.25
C GLN A 9 16.52 -2.66 -12.21
N ALA A 10 17.38 -1.76 -12.69
CA ALA A 10 18.06 -0.79 -11.84
C ALA A 10 17.05 0.04 -11.03
N PRO A 11 17.34 0.32 -9.74
CA PRO A 11 16.48 1.17 -8.93
C PRO A 11 16.35 2.57 -9.56
N ARG A 12 15.16 3.15 -9.44
CA ARG A 12 14.89 4.55 -9.83
C ARG A 12 15.54 5.53 -8.84
N SER A 13 15.40 6.82 -9.10
CA SER A 13 15.90 7.87 -8.21
C SER A 13 15.26 7.77 -6.81
N GLN A 14 16.01 8.15 -5.76
CA GLN A 14 15.45 8.16 -4.40
C GLN A 14 14.27 9.12 -4.25
N TRP A 15 14.29 10.25 -4.97
CA TRP A 15 13.17 11.20 -5.04
C TRP A 15 11.89 10.56 -5.56
N PHE A 16 11.99 9.67 -6.55
CA PHE A 16 10.84 8.92 -7.06
C PHE A 16 10.20 8.10 -5.94
N TYR A 17 11.00 7.36 -5.16
CA TYR A 17 10.47 6.54 -4.07
C TYR A 17 9.88 7.37 -2.93
N MET A 18 10.56 8.45 -2.53
CA MET A 18 10.05 9.36 -1.50
C MET A 18 8.69 9.96 -1.88
N PHE A 19 8.58 10.48 -3.11
CA PHE A 19 7.32 11.02 -3.61
C PHE A 19 6.20 9.98 -3.59
N ASN A 20 6.48 8.76 -4.06
CA ASN A 20 5.49 7.70 -4.08
C ASN A 20 5.08 7.25 -2.67
N PHE A 21 6.02 7.11 -1.73
CA PHE A 21 5.67 6.77 -0.35
C PHE A 21 4.81 7.86 0.31
N ALA A 22 5.09 9.13 0.05
CA ALA A 22 4.25 10.23 0.51
C ALA A 22 2.85 10.19 -0.11
N ALA A 23 2.77 9.97 -1.43
CA ALA A 23 1.50 9.85 -2.13
C ALA A 23 0.67 8.68 -1.61
N TYR A 24 1.26 7.51 -1.41
CA TYR A 24 0.58 6.35 -0.82
C TYR A 24 0.10 6.64 0.60
N SER A 25 0.94 7.25 1.45
CA SER A 25 0.55 7.57 2.82
C SER A 25 -0.67 8.49 2.85
N ALA A 26 -0.67 9.53 2.02
CA ALA A 26 -1.80 10.45 1.90
C ALA A 26 -3.06 9.77 1.34
N LEU A 27 -2.93 8.98 0.27
CA LEU A 27 -4.05 8.25 -0.34
C LEU A 27 -4.69 7.28 0.64
N PHE A 28 -3.90 6.51 1.38
CA PHE A 28 -4.41 5.57 2.37
C PHE A 28 -5.04 6.27 3.58
N LEU A 29 -4.50 7.42 4.03
CA LEU A 29 -5.16 8.24 5.05
C LEU A 29 -6.51 8.76 4.57
N LEU A 30 -6.57 9.33 3.37
CA LEU A 30 -7.83 9.81 2.78
C LEU A 30 -8.83 8.66 2.63
N GLY A 31 -8.39 7.51 2.14
CA GLY A 31 -9.21 6.30 2.04
C GLY A 31 -9.75 5.86 3.39
N SER A 32 -8.92 5.87 4.44
CA SER A 32 -9.36 5.55 5.81
C SER A 32 -10.41 6.55 6.33
N GLY A 33 -10.25 7.84 6.06
CA GLY A 33 -11.20 8.88 6.46
C GLY A 33 -12.54 8.73 5.73
N ILE A 34 -12.51 8.53 4.41
CA ILE A 34 -13.72 8.29 3.61
C ILE A 34 -14.42 7.01 4.09
N ALA A 35 -13.67 5.92 4.29
CA ALA A 35 -14.21 4.68 4.82
C ALA A 35 -14.90 4.92 6.17
N TRP A 36 -14.24 5.64 7.08
CA TRP A 36 -14.79 6.01 8.38
C TRP A 36 -16.13 6.76 8.29
N PHE A 37 -16.22 7.80 7.45
CA PHE A 37 -17.45 8.56 7.25
C PHE A 37 -18.56 7.71 6.62
N CYS A 38 -18.24 6.90 5.61
CA CYS A 38 -19.19 6.00 4.94
C CYS A 38 -19.67 4.82 5.83
N TRP A 39 -19.08 4.61 7.01
CA TRP A 39 -19.46 3.55 7.96
C TRP A 39 -20.40 3.98 9.06
N SER A 40 -20.48 5.29 9.34
CA SER A 40 -21.40 5.84 10.35
C SER A 40 -22.86 5.37 10.19
N GLY A 41 -23.27 4.96 8.98
CA GLY A 41 -24.60 4.43 8.70
C GLY A 41 -24.79 2.91 8.81
N ASN A 42 -23.74 2.08 8.93
CA ASN A 42 -23.92 0.61 9.03
C ASN A 42 -22.78 -0.09 9.83
N PRO A 43 -22.84 -0.09 11.17
CA PRO A 43 -21.76 -0.52 12.08
C PRO A 43 -21.52 -2.04 12.17
N LEU A 44 -22.36 -2.87 11.52
CA LEU A 44 -22.36 -4.33 11.66
C LEU A 44 -21.49 -5.08 10.63
N SER A 45 -20.97 -4.41 9.59
CA SER A 45 -20.15 -5.09 8.58
C SER A 45 -18.69 -5.26 9.05
N VAL A 46 -18.32 -6.48 9.42
CA VAL A 46 -16.94 -6.87 9.80
C VAL A 46 -15.95 -6.65 8.65
N ILE A 47 -16.37 -6.98 7.41
CA ILE A 47 -15.55 -6.81 6.19
C ILE A 47 -15.12 -5.35 6.04
N ARG A 48 -16.06 -4.41 6.22
CA ARG A 48 -15.75 -2.98 6.18
C ARG A 48 -14.68 -2.65 7.21
N LYS A 49 -14.85 -3.03 8.49
CA LYS A 49 -13.85 -2.77 9.55
C LYS A 49 -12.45 -3.26 9.20
N ILE A 50 -12.34 -4.43 8.56
CA ILE A 50 -11.07 -4.99 8.09
C ILE A 50 -10.45 -4.07 7.01
N ASP A 51 -11.25 -3.57 6.05
CA ASP A 51 -10.75 -2.69 5.00
C ASP A 51 -10.13 -1.39 5.54
N SER A 52 -10.77 -0.66 6.49
CA SER A 52 -10.11 0.53 7.06
C SER A 52 -8.90 0.19 7.92
N GLY A 53 -8.93 -0.95 8.63
CA GLY A 53 -7.73 -1.45 9.32
C GLY A 53 -6.55 -1.60 8.35
N ILE A 54 -6.80 -2.12 7.16
CA ILE A 54 -5.81 -2.24 6.08
C ILE A 54 -5.39 -0.87 5.56
N PHE A 55 -6.33 0.05 5.32
CA PHE A 55 -6.00 1.42 4.90
C PHE A 55 -5.10 2.14 5.91
N VAL A 56 -5.44 2.09 7.21
CA VAL A 56 -4.63 2.69 8.27
C VAL A 56 -3.25 2.03 8.34
N LEU A 57 -3.18 0.70 8.30
CA LEU A 57 -1.91 -0.03 8.35
C LEU A 57 -1.01 0.33 7.15
N CYS A 58 -1.55 0.34 5.93
CA CYS A 58 -0.83 0.72 4.72
C CYS A 58 -0.36 2.18 4.75
N SER A 59 -1.17 3.09 5.31
CA SER A 59 -0.77 4.47 5.55
C SER A 59 0.44 4.58 6.50
N LEU A 60 0.41 3.84 7.62
CA LEU A 60 1.48 3.86 8.59
C LEU A 60 2.78 3.28 8.00
N ILE A 61 2.69 2.14 7.31
CA ILE A 61 3.85 1.50 6.67
C ILE A 61 4.47 2.43 5.63
N SER A 62 3.66 3.06 4.78
CA SER A 62 4.15 4.03 3.79
C SER A 62 4.75 5.28 4.43
N GLY A 63 4.20 5.76 5.55
CA GLY A 63 4.80 6.82 6.36
C GLY A 63 6.17 6.43 6.93
N VAL A 64 6.31 5.24 7.49
CA VAL A 64 7.61 4.72 7.97
C VAL A 64 8.62 4.59 6.82
N PHE A 65 8.18 4.12 5.65
CA PHE A 65 9.04 4.06 4.47
C PHE A 65 9.44 5.44 3.99
N LEU A 66 8.55 6.43 4.01
CA LEU A 66 8.88 7.82 3.70
C LEU A 66 9.96 8.37 4.63
N LEU A 67 9.80 8.17 5.95
CA LEU A 67 10.75 8.65 6.96
C LEU A 67 12.13 8.01 6.82
N THR A 68 12.18 6.74 6.42
CA THR A 68 13.43 5.98 6.25
C THR A 68 13.96 5.97 4.81
N ALA A 69 13.26 6.58 3.85
CA ALA A 69 13.59 6.50 2.43
C ALA A 69 14.94 7.14 2.10
N LYS A 70 15.33 8.21 2.81
CA LYS A 70 16.60 8.91 2.58
C LYS A 70 17.81 8.10 3.06
N SER A 71 17.66 7.35 4.16
CA SER A 71 18.73 6.53 4.76
C SER A 71 18.78 5.11 4.20
N ALA A 72 17.71 4.64 3.56
CA ALA A 72 17.63 3.32 2.99
C ALA A 72 18.40 3.22 1.66
N HIS A 73 19.03 2.06 1.44
CA HIS A 73 19.68 1.75 0.17
C HIS A 73 18.64 1.79 -0.98
N PRO A 74 18.97 2.31 -2.19
CA PRO A 74 18.02 2.45 -3.30
C PRO A 74 17.26 1.16 -3.64
N ARG A 75 17.94 0.01 -3.54
CA ARG A 75 17.35 -1.32 -3.76
C ARG A 75 16.29 -1.67 -2.71
N THR A 76 16.50 -1.33 -1.45
CA THR A 76 15.52 -1.53 -0.38
C THR A 76 14.28 -0.67 -0.62
N ASN A 77 14.44 0.57 -1.10
CA ASN A 77 13.30 1.41 -1.45
C ASN A 77 12.52 0.85 -2.65
N GLN A 78 13.20 0.27 -3.64
CA GLN A 78 12.55 -0.42 -4.76
C GLN A 78 11.71 -1.61 -4.29
N GLU A 79 12.25 -2.46 -3.42
CA GLU A 79 11.53 -3.61 -2.86
C GLU A 79 10.34 -3.17 -2.01
N ARG A 80 10.55 -2.18 -1.12
CA ARG A 80 9.48 -1.56 -0.32
C ARG A 80 8.37 -0.99 -1.19
N PHE A 81 8.72 -0.30 -2.28
CA PHE A 81 7.76 0.23 -3.24
C PHE A 81 6.93 -0.88 -3.89
N TRP A 82 7.56 -1.97 -4.32
CA TRP A 82 6.83 -3.10 -4.90
C TRP A 82 5.92 -3.79 -3.90
N VAL A 83 6.37 -4.02 -2.67
CA VAL A 83 5.54 -4.60 -1.61
C VAL A 83 4.33 -3.71 -1.34
N LEU A 84 4.55 -2.39 -1.24
CA LEU A 84 3.49 -1.44 -0.95
C LEU A 84 2.50 -1.30 -2.11
N PHE A 85 2.99 -1.35 -3.36
CA PHE A 85 2.16 -1.37 -4.55
C PHE A 85 1.27 -2.61 -4.59
N ASN A 86 1.85 -3.80 -4.40
CA ASN A 86 1.09 -5.06 -4.40
C ASN A 86 0.08 -5.10 -3.25
N THR A 87 0.50 -4.78 -2.03
CA THR A 87 -0.39 -4.80 -0.86
C THR A 87 -1.50 -3.76 -0.99
N GLY A 88 -1.15 -2.56 -1.46
CA GLY A 88 -2.06 -1.43 -1.61
C GLY A 88 -3.09 -1.57 -2.73
N MET A 89 -2.75 -2.26 -3.82
CA MET A 89 -3.63 -2.44 -4.98
C MET A 89 -4.36 -3.78 -4.95
N ILE A 90 -3.66 -4.88 -4.64
CA ILE A 90 -4.20 -6.23 -4.81
C ILE A 90 -5.15 -6.59 -3.66
N VAL A 91 -4.76 -6.29 -2.41
CA VAL A 91 -5.55 -6.70 -1.24
C VAL A 91 -6.94 -6.05 -1.23
N PRO A 92 -7.10 -4.73 -1.45
CA PRO A 92 -8.42 -4.11 -1.49
C PRO A 92 -9.29 -4.60 -2.66
N ILE A 93 -8.68 -4.90 -3.81
CA ILE A 93 -9.41 -5.45 -4.96
C ILE A 93 -9.95 -6.85 -4.63
N ILE A 94 -9.13 -7.74 -4.06
CA ILE A 94 -9.56 -9.09 -3.67
C ILE A 94 -10.69 -9.01 -2.64
N LEU A 95 -10.56 -8.16 -1.62
CA LEU A 95 -11.58 -7.98 -0.59
C LEU A 95 -12.88 -7.39 -1.16
N GLY A 96 -12.78 -6.42 -2.08
CA GLY A 96 -13.93 -5.86 -2.78
C GLY A 96 -14.67 -6.90 -3.63
N VAL A 97 -13.93 -7.74 -4.37
CA VAL A 97 -14.52 -8.86 -5.13
C VAL A 97 -15.18 -9.86 -4.19
N LEU A 98 -14.50 -10.29 -3.12
CA LEU A 98 -15.08 -11.20 -2.12
C LEU A 98 -16.36 -10.64 -1.49
N SER A 99 -16.37 -9.36 -1.14
CA SER A 99 -17.55 -8.71 -0.57
C SER A 99 -18.74 -8.66 -1.54
N ASN A 100 -18.49 -8.59 -2.85
CA ASN A 100 -19.53 -8.61 -3.87
C ASN A 100 -20.02 -10.04 -4.16
N VAL A 101 -19.14 -11.04 -4.05
CA VAL A 101 -19.50 -12.46 -4.23
C VAL A 101 -20.26 -13.03 -3.03
N LEU A 102 -19.97 -12.54 -1.82
CA LEU A 102 -20.62 -12.97 -0.57
C LEU A 102 -21.94 -12.24 -0.26
N ARG A 103 -22.39 -11.34 -1.14
CA ARG A 103 -23.65 -10.60 -1.04
C ARG A 103 -24.74 -11.26 -1.86
#